data_AF-A0A6J2RTF1-F1
#
_entry.id   AF-A0A6J2RTF1-F1
#
_cell.length_a   1.000
_cell.length_b   1.000
_cell.length_c   1.000
_cell.angle_alpha   90.00
_cell.angle_beta   90.00
_cell.angle_gamma   90.00
#
_symmetry.space_group_name_H-M   'P 1'
#
loop_
_entity.id
_entity.type
_entity.pdbx_description
1 polymer ?
#
loop_
_entity_poly.entity_id
_entity_poly.type
_entity_poly.pdbx_seq_one_letter_code
_entity_poly.pdbx_strand_id
1 'polypeptide(L)'
;MQNVPEEWREGQEEGGGGGDGRMGEMLVKRKVDSERKKNGGEEAEKESLMMELTRLVQKMVKESSWWERRGIDCSILAAAFLCLPPAFLLLGSSQVLYFLAGMLLMAMAHGVITFKGTHLASHGSLSESQTWGKFWAVFFIEICGSFSAQAGVQGHIKMHHAHTNVIGLGDSSVWKAPFLPRTVYLFIAPLAVPIITPLVALAHLRGQSLALVARTVLLVTLGLYSQYWLLIHVSGFLSPLSALLCMLACRAMFSVPYIHVNIFQVRNTYTMPAVTYLCSVYILNQEQQSKHIGLHMFSSTNRPKRIYQMTHGVLNLPRNPLLDWMFGHSLINCHVEHHLFPFLSDNMCLKVKPVVSKYLTEKQLPYQEDGYLSRLHFFFHKYQDLMVFAPPITELVGVQ
;
A
#
# COMPACT_ATOMS: atom_id res chain seq x y z
N MET A 1 18.99 12.28 -12.85
CA MET A 1 17.62 12.04 -13.37
C MET A 1 17.05 10.83 -12.64
N GLN A 2 15.74 10.76 -12.44
CA GLN A 2 15.07 9.48 -12.15
C GLN A 2 14.65 8.90 -13.51
N ASN A 3 15.29 7.80 -13.93
CA ASN A 3 14.89 7.12 -15.15
C ASN A 3 13.60 6.33 -14.89
N VAL A 4 12.63 6.49 -15.78
CA VAL A 4 11.48 5.56 -15.85
C VAL A 4 12.04 4.18 -16.27
N PRO A 5 11.64 3.07 -15.64
CA PRO A 5 12.09 1.74 -16.06
C PRO A 5 11.67 1.42 -17.50
N GLU A 6 12.46 0.61 -18.21
CA GLU A 6 12.19 0.29 -19.62
C GLU A 6 10.99 -0.63 -19.83
N GLU A 7 10.50 -1.30 -18.77
CA GLU A 7 9.27 -2.12 -18.73
C GLU A 7 7.97 -1.34 -19.05
N TRP A 8 8.03 -0.03 -19.32
CA TRP A 8 6.88 0.85 -19.60
C TRP A 8 6.67 1.17 -21.10
N ARG A 9 7.31 0.42 -22.01
CA ARG A 9 7.01 0.44 -23.46
C ARG A 9 6.37 -0.90 -23.87
N GLU A 10 5.04 -0.89 -24.05
CA GLU A 10 4.31 -2.00 -24.67
C GLU A 10 4.67 -2.07 -26.18
N GLY A 11 4.76 -3.28 -26.73
CA GLY A 11 5.38 -3.55 -28.04
C GLY A 11 4.48 -3.26 -29.26
N GLN A 12 5.10 -3.11 -30.42
CA GLN A 12 4.40 -3.07 -31.71
C GLN A 12 4.22 -4.48 -32.27
N GLU A 13 3.03 -4.78 -32.79
CA GLU A 13 2.74 -6.04 -33.50
C GLU A 13 3.31 -6.02 -34.93
N GLU A 14 3.79 -7.17 -35.41
CA GLU A 14 4.12 -7.37 -36.82
C GLU A 14 2.86 -7.70 -37.65
N GLY A 15 2.75 -7.13 -38.86
CA GLY A 15 1.56 -7.28 -39.70
C GLY A 15 1.71 -8.33 -40.81
N GLY A 16 0.72 -9.22 -40.92
CA GLY A 16 0.44 -10.06 -42.10
C GLY A 16 -0.92 -9.71 -42.72
N GLY A 17 -1.15 -10.00 -44.00
CA GLY A 17 -2.35 -9.49 -44.71
C GLY A 17 -2.91 -10.34 -45.85
N GLY A 18 -3.98 -9.82 -46.47
CA GLY A 18 -4.84 -10.48 -47.46
C GLY A 18 -6.25 -10.75 -46.92
N GLY A 19 -7.34 -10.64 -47.69
CA GLY A 19 -7.45 -10.12 -49.06
C GLY A 19 -8.90 -10.14 -49.61
N ASP A 20 -9.28 -9.04 -50.28
CA ASP A 20 -10.54 -8.76 -51.03
C ASP A 20 -11.90 -8.81 -50.28
N GLY A 21 -12.83 -7.94 -50.72
CA GLY A 21 -14.11 -7.65 -50.04
C GLY A 21 -14.84 -6.37 -50.49
N ARG A 22 -14.53 -5.84 -51.69
CA ARG A 22 -14.94 -4.48 -52.11
C ARG A 22 -16.45 -4.27 -52.36
N MET A 23 -17.20 -3.99 -51.30
CA MET A 23 -17.92 -2.70 -51.19
C MET A 23 -18.38 -2.40 -49.76
N GLY A 24 -18.82 -3.43 -49.02
CA GLY A 24 -19.23 -3.29 -47.61
C GLY A 24 -18.08 -2.88 -46.67
N GLU A 25 -16.87 -3.36 -46.96
CA GLU A 25 -15.64 -2.98 -46.26
C GLU A 25 -15.44 -1.46 -46.17
N MET A 26 -15.84 -0.68 -47.17
CA MET A 26 -15.46 0.74 -47.23
C MET A 26 -16.16 1.58 -46.14
N LEU A 27 -17.35 1.17 -45.70
CA LEU A 27 -18.05 1.78 -44.57
C LEU A 27 -17.50 1.29 -43.24
N VAL A 28 -17.26 -0.02 -43.10
CA VAL A 28 -16.67 -0.62 -41.88
C VAL A 28 -15.27 -0.05 -41.63
N LYS A 29 -14.42 -0.02 -42.65
CA LYS A 29 -13.05 0.50 -42.60
C LYS A 29 -13.01 2.01 -42.31
N ARG A 30 -13.90 2.82 -42.90
CA ARG A 30 -14.05 4.24 -42.49
C ARG A 30 -14.46 4.38 -41.03
N LYS A 31 -15.31 3.49 -40.50
CA LYS A 31 -15.71 3.52 -39.10
C LYS A 31 -14.54 3.13 -38.18
N VAL A 32 -13.85 2.03 -38.49
CA VAL A 32 -12.66 1.55 -37.76
C VAL A 32 -11.51 2.57 -37.83
N ASP A 33 -11.21 3.16 -38.98
CA ASP A 33 -10.18 4.20 -39.11
C ASP A 33 -10.56 5.49 -38.37
N SER A 34 -11.86 5.82 -38.28
CA SER A 34 -12.36 6.94 -37.49
C SER A 34 -12.28 6.67 -35.99
N GLU A 35 -12.66 5.48 -35.54
CA GLU A 35 -12.57 5.04 -34.13
C GLU A 35 -11.11 4.90 -33.71
N ARG A 36 -10.22 4.37 -34.58
CA ARG A 36 -8.77 4.27 -34.34
C ARG A 36 -8.09 5.65 -34.31
N LYS A 37 -8.50 6.61 -35.15
CA LYS A 37 -8.03 8.00 -35.06
C LYS A 37 -8.56 8.72 -33.82
N LYS A 38 -9.82 8.48 -33.43
CA LYS A 38 -10.40 9.05 -32.20
C LYS A 38 -9.69 8.52 -30.96
N ASN A 39 -9.50 7.20 -30.87
CA ASN A 39 -8.75 6.56 -29.79
C ASN A 39 -7.30 7.06 -29.75
N GLY A 40 -6.58 7.11 -30.88
CA GLY A 40 -5.21 7.63 -30.92
C GLY A 40 -5.09 9.11 -30.53
N GLY A 41 -6.06 9.94 -30.90
CA GLY A 41 -6.14 11.34 -30.46
C GLY A 41 -6.39 11.46 -28.96
N GLU A 42 -7.38 10.73 -28.43
CA GLU A 42 -7.64 10.67 -27.00
C GLU A 42 -6.47 10.06 -26.21
N GLU A 43 -5.75 9.08 -26.73
CA GLU A 43 -4.57 8.50 -26.07
C GLU A 43 -3.42 9.50 -25.97
N ALA A 44 -3.14 10.26 -27.05
CA ALA A 44 -2.16 11.33 -27.04
C ALA A 44 -2.54 12.45 -26.04
N GLU A 45 -3.82 12.78 -25.92
CA GLU A 45 -4.33 13.70 -24.90
C GLU A 45 -4.12 13.13 -23.48
N LYS A 46 -4.50 11.86 -23.24
CA LYS A 46 -4.35 11.17 -21.95
C LYS A 46 -2.89 11.06 -21.49
N GLU A 47 -1.95 10.87 -22.43
CA GLU A 47 -0.51 10.91 -22.15
C GLU A 47 -0.03 12.35 -21.84
N SER A 48 -0.48 13.33 -22.63
CA SER A 48 -0.19 14.75 -22.42
C SER A 48 -0.60 15.25 -21.02
N LEU A 49 -1.78 14.85 -20.53
CA LEU A 49 -2.25 15.19 -19.17
C LEU A 49 -1.30 14.68 -18.08
N MET A 50 -0.85 13.42 -18.17
CA MET A 50 0.07 12.86 -17.17
C MET A 50 1.47 13.51 -17.27
N MET A 51 1.95 13.81 -18.48
CA MET A 51 3.20 14.54 -18.68
C MET A 51 3.15 15.98 -18.12
N GLU A 52 2.06 16.70 -18.34
CA GLU A 52 1.87 18.06 -17.84
C GLU A 52 1.83 18.08 -16.30
N LEU A 53 1.02 17.21 -15.67
CA LEU A 53 0.98 17.09 -14.21
C LEU A 53 2.35 16.69 -13.63
N THR A 54 3.04 15.74 -14.27
CA THR A 54 4.40 15.33 -13.88
C THR A 54 5.37 16.51 -13.95
N ARG A 55 5.29 17.36 -14.98
CA ARG A 55 6.12 18.57 -15.11
C ARG A 55 5.87 19.57 -13.98
N LEU A 56 4.61 19.78 -13.60
CA LEU A 56 4.25 20.67 -12.49
C LEU A 56 4.77 20.15 -11.13
N VAL A 57 4.55 18.86 -10.86
CA VAL A 57 5.05 18.20 -9.64
C VAL A 57 6.57 18.19 -9.60
N GLN A 58 7.25 17.81 -10.69
CA GLN A 58 8.72 17.78 -10.77
C GLN A 58 9.35 19.17 -10.67
N LYS A 59 8.66 20.25 -11.07
CA LYS A 59 9.10 21.63 -10.77
C LYS A 59 9.15 21.85 -9.26
N MET A 60 8.03 21.62 -8.56
CA MET A 60 7.94 21.82 -7.12
C MET A 60 8.90 20.91 -6.33
N VAL A 61 9.15 19.68 -6.78
CA VAL A 61 10.15 18.78 -6.20
C VAL A 61 11.56 19.37 -6.34
N LYS A 62 11.94 19.88 -7.51
CA LYS A 62 13.27 20.50 -7.73
C LYS A 62 13.47 21.78 -6.93
N GLU A 63 12.40 22.55 -6.72
CA GLU A 63 12.38 23.76 -5.90
C GLU A 63 12.33 23.47 -4.38
N SER A 64 12.27 22.19 -3.96
CA SER A 64 12.20 21.79 -2.56
C SER A 64 13.56 21.38 -1.99
N SER A 65 13.84 21.86 -0.77
CA SER A 65 15.05 21.54 -0.01
C SER A 65 15.15 20.04 0.31
N TRP A 66 16.35 19.56 0.67
CA TRP A 66 16.51 18.18 1.15
C TRP A 66 15.67 17.90 2.41
N TRP A 67 15.50 18.91 3.27
CA TRP A 67 14.69 18.81 4.49
C TRP A 67 13.22 18.52 4.19
N GLU A 68 12.63 19.24 3.24
CA GLU A 68 11.26 18.99 2.77
C GLU A 68 11.14 17.69 1.97
N ARG A 69 12.17 17.35 1.17
CA ARG A 69 12.15 16.14 0.34
C ARG A 69 12.30 14.84 1.12
N ARG A 70 12.97 14.86 2.28
CA ARG A 70 13.24 13.67 3.12
C ARG A 70 13.43 13.96 4.61
N GLY A 71 14.11 15.04 4.98
CA GLY A 71 14.53 15.30 6.36
C GLY A 71 13.40 15.28 7.41
N ILE A 72 12.22 15.81 7.07
CA ILE A 72 11.03 15.73 7.93
C ILE A 72 10.62 14.28 8.20
N ASP A 73 10.52 13.45 7.16
CA ASP A 73 10.13 12.04 7.31
C ASP A 73 11.21 11.20 8.01
N CYS A 74 12.49 11.46 7.71
CA CYS A 74 13.61 10.83 8.40
C CYS A 74 13.70 11.24 9.89
N SER A 75 13.37 12.48 10.24
CA SER A 75 13.39 12.94 11.64
C SER A 75 12.21 12.41 12.45
N ILE A 76 11.04 12.20 11.83
CA ILE A 76 9.91 11.45 12.44
C ILE A 76 10.35 10.02 12.79
N LEU A 77 11.02 9.33 11.87
CA LEU A 77 11.52 7.97 12.11
C LEU A 77 12.64 7.94 13.17
N ALA A 78 13.57 8.89 13.13
CA ALA A 78 14.62 9.01 14.13
C ALA A 78 14.04 9.28 15.54
N ALA A 79 13.03 10.14 15.65
CA ALA A 79 12.31 10.37 16.91
C ALA A 79 11.66 9.09 17.45
N ALA A 80 11.02 8.30 16.57
CA ALA A 80 10.43 7.01 16.97
C ALA A 80 11.49 6.02 17.50
N PHE A 81 12.68 5.94 16.89
CA PHE A 81 13.79 5.14 17.45
C PHE A 81 14.31 5.69 18.79
N LEU A 82 14.39 7.01 18.95
CA LEU A 82 14.77 7.66 20.22
C LEU A 82 13.73 7.46 21.34
N CYS A 83 12.47 7.16 21.01
CA CYS A 83 11.45 6.78 21.98
C CYS A 83 11.58 5.34 22.50
N LEU A 84 12.36 4.46 21.85
CA LEU A 84 12.47 3.06 22.28
C LEU A 84 13.16 2.89 23.65
N PRO A 85 14.32 3.50 23.96
CA PRO A 85 14.94 3.38 25.28
C PRO A 85 14.05 3.81 26.46
N PRO A 86 13.40 5.00 26.47
CA PRO A 86 12.50 5.35 27.57
C PRO A 86 11.26 4.46 27.61
N ALA A 87 10.77 3.94 26.47
CA ALA A 87 9.67 2.98 26.47
C ALA A 87 10.05 1.65 27.15
N PHE A 88 11.23 1.09 26.87
CA PHE A 88 11.71 -0.11 27.58
C PHE A 88 11.92 0.13 29.09
N LEU A 89 12.41 1.31 29.50
CA LEU A 89 12.56 1.65 30.91
C LEU A 89 11.21 1.80 31.62
N LEU A 90 10.22 2.45 30.98
CA LEU A 90 8.86 2.59 31.50
C LEU A 90 8.14 1.23 31.63
N LEU A 91 8.35 0.32 30.69
CA LEU A 91 7.84 -1.06 30.74
C LEU A 91 8.44 -1.91 31.87
N GLY A 92 9.55 -1.49 32.49
CA GLY A 92 10.10 -2.09 33.71
C GLY A 92 9.52 -1.52 35.02
N SER A 93 8.56 -0.57 34.96
CA SER A 93 7.99 0.03 36.15
C SER A 93 6.94 -0.86 36.81
N SER A 94 7.02 -1.00 38.13
CA SER A 94 5.96 -1.60 38.96
C SER A 94 4.73 -0.71 39.11
N GLN A 95 4.80 0.57 38.73
CA GLN A 95 3.66 1.48 38.77
C GLN A 95 2.84 1.38 37.50
N VAL A 96 1.57 0.98 37.63
CA VAL A 96 0.65 0.73 36.50
C VAL A 96 0.57 1.91 35.51
N LEU A 97 0.59 3.16 35.99
CA LEU A 97 0.54 4.34 35.11
C LEU A 97 1.80 4.49 34.24
N TYR A 98 2.99 4.24 34.80
CA TYR A 98 4.24 4.29 34.03
C TYR A 98 4.37 3.08 33.10
N PHE A 99 3.92 1.89 33.54
CA PHE A 99 3.85 0.72 32.68
C PHE A 99 2.94 0.95 31.46
N LEU A 100 1.73 1.50 31.67
CA LEU A 100 0.81 1.85 30.59
C LEU A 100 1.34 2.96 29.68
N ALA A 101 2.06 3.94 30.22
CA ALA A 101 2.77 4.94 29.41
C ALA A 101 3.88 4.29 28.55
N GLY A 102 4.62 3.32 29.10
CA GLY A 102 5.61 2.52 28.38
C GLY A 102 4.99 1.68 27.27
N MET A 103 3.86 1.01 27.54
CA MET A 103 3.07 0.27 26.54
C MET A 103 2.64 1.17 25.37
N LEU A 104 2.09 2.36 25.67
CA LEU A 104 1.65 3.31 24.66
C LEU A 104 2.83 3.87 23.85
N LEU A 105 3.91 4.29 24.53
CA LEU A 105 5.09 4.84 23.86
C LEU A 105 5.78 3.80 22.97
N MET A 106 5.91 2.56 23.44
CA MET A 106 6.44 1.42 22.67
C MET A 106 5.56 1.15 21.45
N ALA A 107 4.25 1.11 21.62
CA ALA A 107 3.30 0.85 20.53
C ALA A 107 3.25 1.98 19.49
N MET A 108 3.37 3.24 19.91
CA MET A 108 3.44 4.39 19.01
C MET A 108 4.77 4.41 18.24
N ALA A 109 5.89 4.23 18.92
CA ALA A 109 7.21 4.12 18.29
C ALA A 109 7.27 2.96 17.29
N HIS A 110 6.79 1.78 17.69
CA HIS A 110 6.65 0.62 16.81
C HIS A 110 5.78 0.95 15.60
N GLY A 111 4.59 1.54 15.78
CA GLY A 111 3.70 1.91 14.68
C GLY A 111 4.33 2.87 13.66
N VAL A 112 5.03 3.93 14.12
CA VAL A 112 5.76 4.85 13.22
C VAL A 112 6.84 4.10 12.44
N ILE A 113 7.57 3.18 13.09
CA ILE A 113 8.65 2.40 12.46
C ILE A 113 8.10 1.34 11.48
N THR A 114 7.00 0.65 11.79
CA THR A 114 6.50 -0.50 11.01
C THR A 114 5.29 -0.23 10.13
N PHE A 115 4.82 1.02 10.05
CA PHE A 115 3.86 1.47 9.04
C PHE A 115 4.50 2.56 8.17
N LYS A 116 4.74 3.76 8.72
CA LYS A 116 5.39 4.86 7.98
C LYS A 116 6.81 4.49 7.53
N GLY A 117 7.60 3.85 8.41
CA GLY A 117 8.97 3.46 8.09
C GLY A 117 9.07 2.39 7.00
N THR A 118 8.21 1.37 7.03
CA THR A 118 8.13 0.34 6.00
C THR A 118 7.63 0.89 4.66
N HIS A 119 6.61 1.74 4.67
CA HIS A 119 6.07 2.39 3.48
C HIS A 119 7.13 3.18 2.72
N LEU A 120 7.76 4.15 3.40
CA LEU A 120 8.80 4.99 2.82
C LEU A 120 10.04 4.20 2.39
N ALA A 121 10.35 3.11 3.10
CA ALA A 121 11.44 2.20 2.74
C ALA A 121 11.11 1.35 1.51
N SER A 122 9.87 0.85 1.35
CA SER A 122 9.41 0.14 0.16
C SER A 122 9.60 1.00 -1.09
N HIS A 123 9.21 2.28 -1.01
CA HIS A 123 9.39 3.27 -2.07
C HIS A 123 10.83 3.76 -2.27
N GLY A 124 11.74 3.40 -1.37
CA GLY A 124 13.09 3.96 -1.34
C GLY A 124 13.14 5.47 -1.14
N SER A 125 12.01 6.12 -0.76
CA SER A 125 11.92 7.58 -0.65
C SER A 125 12.83 8.13 0.46
N LEU A 126 13.22 7.28 1.43
CA LEU A 126 14.23 7.57 2.45
C LEU A 126 15.65 7.86 1.90
N SER A 127 15.95 7.61 0.62
CA SER A 127 17.27 7.91 0.04
C SER A 127 17.23 8.37 -1.43
N GLU A 128 18.38 8.80 -1.95
CA GLU A 128 18.64 8.99 -3.39
C GLU A 128 19.52 7.87 -3.97
N SER A 129 20.24 7.13 -3.12
CA SER A 129 21.06 6.00 -3.55
C SER A 129 20.23 4.73 -3.58
N GLN A 130 20.24 4.02 -4.71
CA GLN A 130 19.56 2.73 -4.86
C GLN A 130 20.08 1.67 -3.86
N THR A 131 21.37 1.72 -3.51
CA THR A 131 21.99 0.83 -2.52
C THR A 131 21.45 1.10 -1.12
N TRP A 132 21.36 2.38 -0.72
CA TRP A 132 20.75 2.75 0.56
C TRP A 132 19.25 2.50 0.57
N GLY A 133 18.53 2.70 -0.54
CA GLY A 133 17.12 2.30 -0.66
C GLY A 133 16.91 0.81 -0.42
N LYS A 134 17.74 -0.06 -1.02
CA LYS A 134 17.74 -1.51 -0.76
C LYS A 134 18.07 -1.85 0.70
N PHE A 135 19.03 -1.16 1.32
CA PHE A 135 19.35 -1.32 2.73
C PHE A 135 18.17 -0.94 3.63
N TRP A 136 17.56 0.23 3.43
CA TRP A 136 16.42 0.68 4.22
C TRP A 136 15.20 -0.22 4.05
N ALA A 137 14.92 -0.68 2.82
CA ALA A 137 13.89 -1.70 2.58
C ALA A 137 14.15 -2.96 3.42
N VAL A 138 15.35 -3.53 3.40
CA VAL A 138 15.68 -4.70 4.21
C VAL A 138 15.59 -4.43 5.72
N PHE A 139 16.08 -3.28 6.18
CA PHE A 139 16.04 -2.89 7.60
C PHE A 139 14.61 -2.72 8.13
N PHE A 140 13.82 -1.84 7.51
CA PHE A 140 12.45 -1.57 7.98
C PHE A 140 11.52 -2.76 7.73
N ILE A 141 11.63 -3.47 6.61
CA ILE A 141 10.71 -4.58 6.29
C ILE A 141 11.06 -5.85 7.07
N GLU A 142 12.32 -6.30 7.02
CA GLU A 142 12.67 -7.62 7.57
C GLU A 142 12.92 -7.54 9.07
N ILE A 143 13.72 -6.57 9.54
CA ILE A 143 14.02 -6.43 10.96
C ILE A 143 12.84 -5.82 11.71
N CYS A 144 12.37 -4.63 11.31
CA CYS A 144 11.31 -3.96 12.08
C CYS A 144 9.92 -4.56 11.84
N GLY A 145 9.50 -4.64 10.57
CA GLY A 145 8.17 -5.12 10.14
C GLY A 145 7.98 -6.64 10.17
N SER A 146 9.06 -7.42 10.36
CA SER A 146 9.03 -8.88 10.43
C SER A 146 8.45 -9.58 9.19
N PHE A 147 8.68 -9.02 7.99
CA PHE A 147 8.22 -9.58 6.72
C PHE A 147 9.35 -9.68 5.66
N SER A 148 9.14 -10.32 4.51
CA SER A 148 10.15 -10.37 3.44
C SER A 148 10.21 -9.07 2.64
N ALA A 149 11.39 -8.46 2.50
CA ALA A 149 11.55 -7.21 1.74
C ALA A 149 11.29 -7.39 0.25
N GLN A 150 11.60 -8.57 -0.31
CA GLN A 150 11.34 -8.85 -1.72
C GLN A 150 9.84 -8.98 -1.99
N ALA A 151 9.11 -9.76 -1.18
CA ALA A 151 7.67 -9.91 -1.33
C ALA A 151 6.92 -8.60 -0.99
N GLY A 152 7.40 -7.85 0.01
CA GLY A 152 6.88 -6.54 0.39
C GLY A 152 6.98 -5.54 -0.76
N VAL A 153 8.16 -5.33 -1.34
CA VAL A 153 8.34 -4.38 -2.46
C VAL A 153 7.68 -4.87 -3.76
N GLN A 154 7.69 -6.18 -4.03
CA GLN A 154 7.06 -6.75 -5.24
C GLN A 154 5.54 -6.58 -5.19
N GLY A 155 4.89 -6.92 -4.06
CA GLY A 155 3.49 -6.57 -3.83
C GLY A 155 3.31 -5.07 -3.91
N HIS A 156 3.98 -4.35 -3.00
CA HIS A 156 3.68 -2.95 -2.73
C HIS A 156 3.88 -2.00 -3.90
N ILE A 157 4.86 -2.23 -4.77
CA ILE A 157 5.10 -1.35 -5.92
C ILE A 157 4.61 -1.93 -7.23
N LYS A 158 4.90 -3.21 -7.49
CA LYS A 158 4.59 -3.79 -8.81
C LYS A 158 3.15 -4.31 -8.94
N MET A 159 2.47 -4.62 -7.84
CA MET A 159 1.03 -4.94 -7.89
C MET A 159 0.20 -3.67 -7.64
N HIS A 160 0.35 -3.03 -6.47
CA HIS A 160 -0.44 -1.83 -6.08
C HIS A 160 -0.48 -0.72 -7.12
N HIS A 161 0.68 -0.17 -7.50
CA HIS A 161 0.79 1.14 -8.13
C HIS A 161 0.92 1.04 -9.65
N ALA A 162 1.23 -0.15 -10.17
CA ALA A 162 1.09 -0.45 -11.58
C ALA A 162 -0.32 -0.96 -11.91
N HIS A 163 -0.99 -1.64 -10.97
CA HIS A 163 -2.22 -2.40 -11.25
C HIS A 163 -3.38 -2.11 -10.28
N THR A 164 -3.39 -0.92 -9.64
CA THR A 164 -4.51 -0.36 -8.84
C THR A 164 -5.86 -0.72 -9.44
N ASN A 165 -6.68 -1.49 -8.70
CA ASN A 165 -8.02 -1.93 -9.12
C ASN A 165 -8.11 -2.72 -10.45
N VAL A 166 -6.98 -3.21 -10.97
CA VAL A 166 -6.98 -4.12 -12.12
C VAL A 166 -7.20 -5.53 -11.59
N ILE A 167 -8.33 -6.11 -12.01
CA ILE A 167 -8.81 -7.43 -11.60
C ILE A 167 -7.73 -8.50 -11.91
N GLY A 168 -7.37 -9.27 -10.88
CA GLY A 168 -6.39 -10.34 -10.95
C GLY A 168 -4.93 -9.91 -10.77
N LEU A 169 -4.67 -8.63 -10.49
CA LEU A 169 -3.31 -8.10 -10.39
C LEU A 169 -3.11 -7.22 -9.14
N GLY A 170 -3.69 -6.02 -9.14
CA GLY A 170 -3.57 -5.04 -8.05
C GLY A 170 -4.92 -4.66 -7.45
N ASP A 171 -5.92 -5.51 -7.65
CA ASP A 171 -7.16 -5.51 -6.89
C ASP A 171 -7.02 -6.29 -5.57
N SER A 172 -7.94 -6.02 -4.65
CA SER A 172 -7.86 -6.56 -3.29
C SER A 172 -8.47 -7.94 -3.12
N SER A 173 -8.85 -8.64 -4.20
CA SER A 173 -9.58 -9.90 -4.11
C SER A 173 -8.79 -11.05 -3.46
N VAL A 174 -7.45 -10.98 -3.51
CA VAL A 174 -6.49 -11.92 -2.91
C VAL A 174 -6.57 -12.00 -1.36
N TRP A 175 -7.44 -11.18 -0.74
CA TRP A 175 -7.45 -10.86 0.70
C TRP A 175 -8.76 -11.13 1.40
N LYS A 176 -9.73 -11.69 0.67
CA LYS A 176 -11.01 -12.09 1.23
C LYS A 176 -10.80 -13.20 2.26
N ALA A 177 -11.21 -12.95 3.50
CA ALA A 177 -11.40 -13.98 4.52
C ALA A 177 -12.92 -14.23 4.71
N PRO A 178 -13.61 -14.83 3.72
CA PRO A 178 -15.09 -14.90 3.66
C PRO A 178 -15.70 -15.64 4.85
N PHE A 179 -14.94 -16.54 5.46
CA PHE A 179 -15.30 -17.34 6.62
C PHE A 179 -15.27 -16.55 7.95
N LEU A 180 -14.69 -15.35 7.99
CA LEU A 180 -14.69 -14.50 9.19
C LEU A 180 -15.95 -13.63 9.23
N PRO A 181 -16.72 -13.63 10.34
CA PRO A 181 -17.78 -12.65 10.56
C PRO A 181 -17.22 -11.22 10.57
N ARG A 182 -17.97 -10.24 10.03
CA ARG A 182 -17.53 -8.85 9.88
C ARG A 182 -16.88 -8.24 11.13
N THR A 183 -17.44 -8.49 12.31
CA THR A 183 -16.92 -7.96 13.58
C THR A 183 -15.57 -8.60 13.94
N VAL A 184 -15.38 -9.89 13.66
CA VAL A 184 -14.09 -10.58 13.86
C VAL A 184 -13.06 -10.01 12.88
N TYR A 185 -13.40 -9.90 11.59
CA TYR A 185 -12.50 -9.37 10.57
C TYR A 185 -12.08 -7.91 10.84
N LEU A 186 -13.02 -7.04 11.26
CA LEU A 186 -12.78 -5.62 11.43
C LEU A 186 -12.09 -5.23 12.74
N PHE A 187 -12.28 -6.00 13.82
CA PHE A 187 -11.87 -5.56 15.17
C PHE A 187 -11.02 -6.58 15.94
N ILE A 188 -10.99 -7.86 15.54
CA ILE A 188 -10.30 -8.92 16.29
C ILE A 188 -9.14 -9.52 15.48
N ALA A 189 -9.35 -9.86 14.22
CA ALA A 189 -8.30 -10.37 13.31
C ALA A 189 -7.08 -9.43 13.19
N PRO A 190 -7.20 -8.08 13.22
CA PRO A 190 -6.05 -7.19 13.29
C PRO A 190 -5.14 -7.44 14.50
N LEU A 191 -5.67 -7.88 15.64
CA LEU A 191 -4.86 -8.11 16.84
C LEU A 191 -3.89 -9.30 16.67
N ALA A 192 -4.15 -10.19 15.69
CA ALA A 192 -3.25 -11.28 15.31
C ALA A 192 -2.15 -10.86 14.30
N VAL A 193 -2.15 -9.61 13.79
CA VAL A 193 -1.13 -9.04 12.87
C VAL A 193 0.31 -9.45 13.23
N PRO A 194 0.78 -9.32 14.51
CA PRO A 194 2.17 -9.58 14.84
C PRO A 194 2.56 -11.07 14.82
N ILE A 195 1.57 -11.97 14.88
CA ILE A 195 1.77 -13.42 14.81
C ILE A 195 1.69 -13.89 13.36
N ILE A 196 0.68 -13.43 12.61
CA ILE A 196 0.44 -13.85 11.23
C ILE A 196 1.58 -13.41 10.30
N THR A 197 2.08 -12.19 10.47
CA THR A 197 3.07 -11.61 9.54
C THR A 197 4.37 -12.41 9.39
N PRO A 198 5.10 -12.78 10.46
CA PRO A 198 6.30 -13.60 10.31
C PRO A 198 5.99 -15.01 9.77
N LEU A 199 4.86 -15.62 10.14
CA LEU A 199 4.44 -16.91 9.59
C LEU A 199 4.21 -16.85 8.07
N VAL A 200 3.59 -15.77 7.58
CA VAL A 200 3.39 -15.57 6.15
C VAL A 200 4.67 -15.11 5.43
N ALA A 201 5.59 -14.44 6.12
CA ALA A 201 6.93 -14.17 5.59
C ALA A 201 7.62 -15.47 5.18
N LEU A 202 7.59 -16.49 6.06
CA LEU A 202 8.11 -17.83 5.76
C LEU A 202 7.38 -18.50 4.59
N ALA A 203 6.06 -18.32 4.46
CA ALA A 203 5.31 -18.85 3.31
C ALA A 203 5.78 -18.26 1.97
N HIS A 204 6.20 -16.99 1.95
CA HIS A 204 6.72 -16.30 0.76
C HIS A 204 8.17 -16.64 0.40
N LEU A 205 8.86 -17.42 1.24
CA LEU A 205 10.21 -17.95 0.96
C LEU A 205 10.20 -19.27 0.17
N ARG A 206 9.02 -19.87 -0.06
CA ARG A 206 8.87 -21.05 -0.92
C ARG A 206 9.31 -20.73 -2.36
N GLY A 207 10.18 -21.56 -2.92
CA GLY A 207 10.74 -21.37 -4.27
C GLY A 207 11.79 -20.25 -4.40
N GLN A 208 12.18 -19.60 -3.30
CA GLN A 208 13.23 -18.57 -3.32
C GLN A 208 14.64 -19.18 -3.14
N SER A 209 15.67 -18.43 -3.51
CA SER A 209 17.06 -18.88 -3.34
C SER A 209 17.46 -18.98 -1.86
N LEU A 210 18.25 -20.00 -1.51
CA LEU A 210 18.64 -20.27 -0.11
C LEU A 210 19.28 -19.06 0.60
N ALA A 211 20.00 -18.21 -0.14
CA ALA A 211 20.56 -16.97 0.40
C ALA A 211 19.49 -15.94 0.80
N LEU A 212 18.39 -15.80 0.02
CA LEU A 212 17.26 -14.95 0.39
C LEU A 212 16.51 -15.55 1.58
N VAL A 213 16.26 -16.87 1.56
CA VAL A 213 15.60 -17.57 2.67
C VAL A 213 16.37 -17.37 3.97
N ALA A 214 17.68 -17.62 3.97
CA ALA A 214 18.55 -17.41 5.12
C ALA A 214 18.54 -15.95 5.60
N ARG A 215 18.68 -14.97 4.69
CA ARG A 215 18.66 -13.55 5.06
C ARG A 215 17.34 -13.16 5.73
N THR A 216 16.20 -13.43 5.09
CA THR A 216 14.90 -13.04 5.64
C THR A 216 14.63 -13.73 6.98
N VAL A 217 14.92 -15.03 7.12
CA VAL A 217 14.77 -15.74 8.41
C VAL A 217 15.64 -15.13 9.49
N LEU A 218 16.93 -14.88 9.22
CA LEU A 218 17.86 -14.31 10.19
C LEU A 218 17.46 -12.89 10.60
N LEU A 219 17.04 -12.03 9.67
CA LEU A 219 16.69 -10.65 9.96
C LEU A 219 15.32 -10.49 10.65
N VAL A 220 14.32 -11.29 10.26
CA VAL A 220 13.03 -11.35 10.96
C VAL A 220 13.22 -11.90 12.39
N THR A 221 14.05 -12.93 12.55
CA THR A 221 14.40 -13.48 13.87
C THR A 221 15.16 -12.45 14.70
N LEU A 222 16.13 -11.74 14.13
CA LEU A 222 16.88 -10.68 14.81
C LEU A 222 15.95 -9.59 15.36
N GLY A 223 15.04 -9.06 14.54
CA GLY A 223 14.12 -8.00 14.97
C GLY A 223 13.19 -8.41 16.10
N LEU A 224 12.57 -9.60 15.99
CA LEU A 224 11.68 -10.14 17.02
C LEU A 224 12.45 -10.51 18.30
N TYR A 225 13.61 -11.15 18.16
CA TYR A 225 14.45 -11.56 19.28
C TYR A 225 15.04 -10.35 20.02
N SER A 226 15.51 -9.32 19.32
CA SER A 226 16.03 -8.11 19.96
C SER A 226 14.95 -7.40 20.79
N GLN A 227 13.71 -7.27 20.30
CA GLN A 227 12.63 -6.67 21.10
C GLN A 227 12.30 -7.53 22.33
N TYR A 228 12.18 -8.85 22.16
CA TYR A 228 11.92 -9.77 23.25
C TYR A 228 13.04 -9.78 24.31
N TRP A 229 14.30 -9.83 23.87
CA TRP A 229 15.48 -9.81 24.73
C TRP A 229 15.57 -8.52 25.55
N LEU A 230 15.26 -7.37 24.96
CA LEU A 230 15.21 -6.09 25.67
C LEU A 230 14.08 -6.05 26.72
N LEU A 231 12.94 -6.70 26.51
CA LEU A 231 11.90 -6.82 27.55
C LEU A 231 12.38 -7.65 28.75
N ILE A 232 13.11 -8.75 28.51
CA ILE A 232 13.68 -9.57 29.59
C ILE A 232 14.78 -8.79 30.34
N HIS A 233 15.75 -8.23 29.61
CA HIS A 233 17.01 -7.73 30.19
C HIS A 233 17.05 -6.23 30.51
N VAL A 234 16.16 -5.41 29.93
CA VAL A 234 16.05 -3.96 30.23
C VAL A 234 14.75 -3.65 30.96
N SER A 235 13.63 -4.24 30.53
CA SER A 235 12.34 -4.10 31.23
C SER A 235 12.13 -5.12 32.36
N GLY A 236 13.10 -5.99 32.64
CA GLY A 236 13.10 -6.87 33.83
C GLY A 236 11.99 -7.93 33.89
N PHE A 237 11.41 -8.33 32.75
CA PHE A 237 10.31 -9.29 32.73
C PHE A 237 10.76 -10.68 33.20
N LEU A 238 10.34 -11.07 34.41
CA LEU A 238 10.70 -12.37 35.02
C LEU A 238 10.08 -13.60 34.34
N SER A 239 8.99 -13.43 33.58
CA SER A 239 8.32 -14.53 32.87
C SER A 239 8.48 -14.37 31.34
N PRO A 240 9.07 -15.36 30.65
CA PRO A 240 9.12 -15.43 29.19
C PRO A 240 7.76 -15.18 28.53
N LEU A 241 6.67 -15.71 29.13
CA LEU A 241 5.34 -15.58 28.58
C LEU A 241 4.79 -14.15 28.71
N SER A 242 5.03 -13.45 29.84
CA SER A 242 4.56 -12.06 29.96
C SER A 242 5.36 -11.10 29.09
N ALA A 243 6.66 -11.36 28.86
CA ALA A 243 7.46 -10.60 27.89
C ALA A 243 6.93 -10.79 26.45
N LEU A 244 6.64 -12.02 26.05
CA LEU A 244 6.04 -12.33 24.75
C LEU A 244 4.67 -11.67 24.59
N LEU A 245 3.79 -11.77 25.60
CA LEU A 245 2.46 -11.13 25.56
C LEU A 245 2.55 -9.60 25.52
N CYS A 246 3.48 -8.99 26.27
CA CYS A 246 3.76 -7.56 26.22
C CYS A 246 4.24 -7.11 24.83
N MET A 247 5.18 -7.85 24.23
CA MET A 247 5.64 -7.60 22.86
C MET A 247 4.48 -7.66 21.87
N LEU A 248 3.69 -8.74 21.88
CA LEU A 248 2.56 -8.92 20.97
C LEU A 248 1.51 -7.83 21.16
N ALA A 249 1.17 -7.45 22.39
CA ALA A 249 0.23 -6.37 22.69
C ALA A 249 0.71 -4.99 22.19
N CYS A 250 2.00 -4.65 22.40
CA CYS A 250 2.58 -3.41 21.87
C CYS A 250 2.54 -3.38 20.34
N ARG A 251 2.92 -4.49 19.68
CA ARG A 251 2.93 -4.61 18.21
C ARG A 251 1.51 -4.64 17.61
N ALA A 252 0.51 -5.10 18.37
CA ALA A 252 -0.89 -5.19 17.94
C ALA A 252 -1.71 -3.91 18.16
N MET A 253 -1.33 -3.03 19.10
CA MET A 253 -2.19 -1.93 19.59
C MET A 253 -2.80 -1.06 18.48
N PHE A 254 -2.01 -0.71 17.45
CA PHE A 254 -2.44 0.16 16.34
C PHE A 254 -2.89 -0.61 15.09
N SER A 255 -2.99 -1.94 15.14
CA SER A 255 -3.45 -2.78 14.03
C SER A 255 -4.87 -2.46 13.58
N VAL A 256 -5.81 -2.27 14.51
CA VAL A 256 -7.21 -1.97 14.20
C VAL A 256 -7.33 -0.59 13.53
N PRO A 257 -6.77 0.52 14.07
CA PRO A 257 -6.70 1.80 13.36
C PRO A 257 -6.03 1.72 11.99
N TYR A 258 -4.90 1.01 11.86
CA TYR A 258 -4.17 0.87 10.58
C TYR A 258 -5.02 0.13 9.53
N ILE A 259 -5.61 -1.00 9.91
CA ILE A 259 -6.51 -1.74 9.03
C ILE A 259 -7.77 -0.93 8.71
N HIS A 260 -8.27 -0.08 9.63
CA HIS A 260 -9.39 0.81 9.35
C HIS A 260 -9.05 1.90 8.33
N VAL A 261 -7.94 2.64 8.46
CA VAL A 261 -7.58 3.65 7.44
C VAL A 261 -7.36 3.05 6.05
N ASN A 262 -7.04 1.75 5.99
CA ASN A 262 -6.95 0.99 4.76
C ASN A 262 -8.33 0.50 4.28
N ILE A 263 -9.22 -0.07 5.12
CA ILE A 263 -10.49 -0.80 4.79
C ILE A 263 -11.60 0.00 4.04
N PHE A 264 -11.32 1.21 3.59
CA PHE A 264 -12.32 2.26 3.57
C PHE A 264 -12.83 2.75 2.18
N GLN A 265 -12.91 1.99 1.07
CA GLN A 265 -13.24 2.61 -0.26
C GLN A 265 -14.31 1.98 -1.21
N VAL A 266 -15.01 0.91 -0.80
CA VAL A 266 -16.04 0.06 -1.51
C VAL A 266 -17.02 0.61 -2.61
N ARG A 267 -17.46 -0.31 -3.50
CA ARG A 267 -18.72 -0.46 -4.27
C ARG A 267 -18.79 -1.91 -4.87
N ASN A 268 -19.95 -2.38 -5.35
CA ASN A 268 -20.22 -3.79 -5.72
C ASN A 268 -19.78 -4.23 -7.14
N THR A 269 -19.56 -5.54 -7.36
CA THR A 269 -20.35 -6.40 -8.29
C THR A 269 -20.05 -7.95 -8.23
N TYR A 270 -21.13 -8.75 -8.22
CA TYR A 270 -21.36 -10.16 -8.68
C TYR A 270 -20.44 -11.39 -8.36
N THR A 271 -20.80 -12.13 -7.30
CA THR A 271 -20.97 -13.63 -7.18
C THR A 271 -19.85 -14.68 -7.40
N MET A 272 -19.49 -15.40 -6.30
CA MET A 272 -19.32 -16.89 -6.12
C MET A 272 -18.34 -17.74 -6.97
N PRO A 273 -17.95 -18.98 -6.57
CA PRO A 273 -17.85 -19.62 -5.24
C PRO A 273 -16.37 -19.88 -4.82
N ALA A 274 -16.09 -20.58 -3.71
CA ALA A 274 -14.74 -20.56 -3.07
C ALA A 274 -14.17 -21.92 -2.58
N VAL A 275 -12.85 -22.11 -2.80
CA VAL A 275 -11.98 -23.05 -2.04
C VAL A 275 -10.54 -22.47 -1.94
N THR A 276 -9.86 -22.67 -0.80
CA THR A 276 -8.37 -22.62 -0.64
C THR A 276 -7.60 -21.27 -0.63
N TYR A 277 -8.02 -20.23 0.11
CA TYR A 277 -7.12 -19.10 0.48
C TYR A 277 -7.23 -18.70 1.96
N LEU A 278 -6.10 -18.71 2.71
CA LEU A 278 -6.12 -18.53 4.18
C LEU A 278 -4.80 -18.03 4.85
N CYS A 279 -3.72 -17.70 4.13
CA CYS A 279 -2.42 -17.33 4.74
C CYS A 279 -1.69 -16.17 4.00
N SER A 280 -2.16 -14.93 4.17
CA SER A 280 -1.76 -13.72 3.40
C SER A 280 -1.02 -12.63 4.24
N VAL A 281 -0.19 -11.82 3.56
CA VAL A 281 0.94 -10.93 4.03
C VAL A 281 0.54 -9.77 4.99
N TYR A 282 0.21 -10.07 6.24
CA TYR A 282 -0.67 -9.21 7.06
C TYR A 282 -0.09 -7.90 7.68
N ILE A 283 1.08 -7.40 7.25
CA ILE A 283 1.53 -5.99 7.47
C ILE A 283 1.74 -5.28 6.14
N LEU A 284 2.72 -5.71 5.34
CA LEU A 284 3.16 -4.90 4.19
C LEU A 284 2.28 -4.95 2.95
N ASN A 285 1.40 -5.94 2.84
CA ASN A 285 0.36 -5.89 1.83
C ASN A 285 -0.95 -5.26 2.38
N GLN A 286 -1.11 -5.04 3.69
CA GLN A 286 -2.24 -4.21 4.15
C GLN A 286 -2.13 -2.77 3.65
N GLU A 287 -0.89 -2.30 3.44
CA GLU A 287 -0.50 -1.06 2.75
C GLU A 287 -1.12 -0.91 1.33
N GLN A 288 -1.57 -2.02 0.71
CA GLN A 288 -2.23 -2.05 -0.60
C GLN A 288 -3.72 -1.74 -0.56
N GLN A 289 -4.41 -2.32 0.44
CA GLN A 289 -5.39 -3.32 0.01
C GLN A 289 -6.84 -2.88 0.14
N SER A 290 -7.15 -1.66 0.57
CA SER A 290 -8.55 -1.22 0.52
C SER A 290 -8.77 0.28 0.37
N LYS A 291 -7.71 1.03 0.04
CA LYS A 291 -7.85 2.37 -0.54
C LYS A 291 -8.13 2.34 -2.06
N HIS A 292 -8.86 1.30 -2.46
CA HIS A 292 -8.91 0.72 -3.79
C HIS A 292 -10.24 0.01 -3.99
N ILE A 293 -10.52 -1.02 -3.15
CA ILE A 293 -11.74 -1.85 -3.19
C ILE A 293 -12.93 -1.01 -3.61
N GLY A 294 -13.47 -1.27 -4.80
CA GLY A 294 -14.76 -0.72 -5.22
C GLY A 294 -14.87 0.79 -5.38
N LEU A 295 -13.74 1.50 -5.45
CA LEU A 295 -13.62 2.53 -6.49
C LEU A 295 -13.60 1.84 -7.87
N HIS A 296 -13.44 2.56 -8.98
CA HIS A 296 -13.59 1.92 -10.30
C HIS A 296 -12.62 0.76 -10.48
N MET A 297 -13.17 -0.41 -10.82
CA MET A 297 -12.47 -1.64 -11.14
C MET A 297 -12.26 -1.74 -12.65
N PHE A 298 -11.15 -2.34 -13.07
CA PHE A 298 -10.74 -2.42 -14.47
C PHE A 298 -10.33 -3.86 -14.83
N SER A 299 -10.63 -4.32 -16.04
CA SER A 299 -10.08 -5.58 -16.53
C SER A 299 -8.59 -5.43 -16.85
N SER A 300 -7.86 -6.55 -16.91
CA SER A 300 -6.47 -6.58 -17.35
C SER A 300 -6.30 -6.14 -18.82
N THR A 301 -7.32 -6.40 -19.65
CA THR A 301 -7.34 -6.14 -21.10
C THR A 301 -7.78 -4.72 -21.47
N ASN A 302 -8.60 -4.05 -20.65
CA ASN A 302 -9.25 -2.78 -20.97
C ASN A 302 -9.11 -1.75 -19.83
N ARG A 303 -7.94 -1.71 -19.19
CA ARG A 303 -7.60 -0.69 -18.18
C ARG A 303 -7.29 0.67 -18.83
N PRO A 304 -7.76 1.80 -18.27
CA PRO A 304 -7.43 3.11 -18.79
C PRO A 304 -5.98 3.52 -18.45
N LYS A 305 -5.44 4.52 -19.14
CA LYS A 305 -4.10 5.08 -18.86
C LYS A 305 -4.01 5.57 -17.40
N ARG A 306 -2.81 5.48 -16.80
CA ARG A 306 -2.53 5.65 -15.35
C ARG A 306 -3.28 6.81 -14.68
N ILE A 307 -3.31 8.02 -15.27
CA ILE A 307 -3.96 9.18 -14.61
C ILE A 307 -5.47 8.95 -14.39
N TYR A 308 -6.16 8.27 -15.31
CA TYR A 308 -7.57 7.91 -15.15
C TYR A 308 -7.74 6.76 -14.15
N GLN A 309 -6.90 5.73 -14.24
CA GLN A 309 -6.90 4.60 -13.31
C GLN A 309 -6.74 5.05 -11.85
N MET A 310 -5.79 5.97 -11.57
CA MET A 310 -5.53 6.45 -10.21
C MET A 310 -6.60 7.45 -9.73
N THR A 311 -7.06 8.37 -10.58
CA THR A 311 -8.14 9.32 -10.20
C THR A 311 -9.45 8.63 -9.88
N HIS A 312 -9.81 7.58 -10.63
CA HIS A 312 -11.06 6.84 -10.46
C HIS A 312 -10.96 5.65 -9.48
N GLY A 313 -9.74 5.20 -9.16
CA GLY A 313 -9.46 4.02 -8.32
C GLY A 313 -8.90 4.32 -6.91
N VAL A 314 -8.74 5.60 -6.54
CA VAL A 314 -8.07 6.01 -5.29
C VAL A 314 -8.80 7.21 -4.64
N LEU A 315 -9.02 7.20 -3.31
CA LEU A 315 -9.48 8.38 -2.56
C LEU A 315 -8.63 8.72 -1.32
N ASN A 316 -8.71 10.01 -0.91
CA ASN A 316 -8.05 10.58 0.26
C ASN A 316 -8.96 10.59 1.50
N LEU A 317 -8.39 10.41 2.69
CA LEU A 317 -9.11 10.57 3.96
C LEU A 317 -8.78 11.94 4.60
N PRO A 318 -9.71 12.57 5.36
CA PRO A 318 -9.43 13.79 6.11
C PRO A 318 -8.20 13.68 7.03
N ARG A 319 -7.44 14.76 7.19
CA ARG A 319 -6.27 14.80 8.07
C ARG A 319 -6.61 14.42 9.51
N ASN A 320 -5.73 13.67 10.15
CA ASN A 320 -5.81 13.38 11.58
C ASN A 320 -4.37 13.40 12.14
N PRO A 321 -3.97 14.36 12.99
CA PRO A 321 -2.58 14.53 13.41
C PRO A 321 -1.89 13.28 13.96
N LEU A 322 -2.64 12.39 14.63
CA LEU A 322 -2.09 11.12 15.14
C LEU A 322 -1.82 10.13 13.99
N LEU A 323 -2.76 9.97 13.07
CA LEU A 323 -2.65 9.04 11.95
C LEU A 323 -1.69 9.55 10.87
N ASP A 324 -1.71 10.86 10.61
CA ASP A 324 -0.73 11.58 9.79
C ASP A 324 0.72 11.32 10.26
N TRP A 325 0.96 11.34 11.58
CA TRP A 325 2.28 11.10 12.17
C TRP A 325 2.67 9.62 12.17
N MET A 326 1.74 8.74 12.55
CA MET A 326 2.01 7.30 12.71
C MET A 326 2.07 6.51 11.40
N PHE A 327 1.19 6.82 10.45
CA PHE A 327 1.06 6.07 9.19
C PHE A 327 1.57 6.86 7.98
N GLY A 328 1.64 8.19 8.07
CA GLY A 328 2.11 9.06 6.99
C GLY A 328 0.99 9.61 6.11
N HIS A 329 1.22 10.77 5.50
CA HIS A 329 0.24 11.45 4.64
C HIS A 329 -0.17 10.61 3.43
N SER A 330 0.75 9.86 2.83
CA SER A 330 0.48 8.95 1.71
C SER A 330 -0.50 7.84 2.09
N LEU A 331 -0.49 7.40 3.35
CA LEU A 331 -1.44 6.42 3.90
C LEU A 331 -2.68 7.08 4.54
N ILE A 332 -2.83 8.41 4.48
CA ILE A 332 -4.01 9.14 4.99
C ILE A 332 -4.60 10.08 3.92
N ASN A 333 -4.11 11.31 3.85
CA ASN A 333 -4.74 12.43 3.16
C ASN A 333 -4.07 12.81 1.82
N CYS A 334 -3.02 12.10 1.41
CA CYS A 334 -2.26 12.35 0.17
C CYS A 334 -2.04 11.05 -0.63
N HIS A 335 -3.03 10.17 -0.61
CA HIS A 335 -2.98 8.85 -1.22
C HIS A 335 -3.22 8.91 -2.74
N VAL A 336 -4.06 9.83 -3.23
CA VAL A 336 -4.21 10.10 -4.68
C VAL A 336 -2.88 10.60 -5.27
N GLU A 337 -2.26 11.56 -4.58
CA GLU A 337 -0.93 12.10 -4.89
C GLU A 337 0.12 10.99 -4.91
N HIS A 338 0.08 10.11 -3.91
CA HIS A 338 0.98 8.97 -3.78
C HIS A 338 0.83 7.95 -4.91
N HIS A 339 -0.38 7.61 -5.33
CA HIS A 339 -0.60 6.70 -6.46
C HIS A 339 -0.14 7.26 -7.81
N LEU A 340 -0.28 8.58 -7.99
CA LEU A 340 0.28 9.29 -9.15
C LEU A 340 1.81 9.37 -9.09
N PHE A 341 2.39 9.58 -7.90
CA PHE A 341 3.82 9.85 -7.69
C PHE A 341 4.44 9.03 -6.53
N PRO A 342 4.53 7.69 -6.64
CA PRO A 342 4.85 6.80 -5.50
C PRO A 342 6.27 6.94 -4.96
N PHE A 343 7.19 7.61 -5.67
CA PHE A 343 8.56 7.82 -5.22
C PHE A 343 8.78 9.14 -4.45
N LEU A 344 7.70 9.85 -4.10
CA LEU A 344 7.73 10.98 -3.17
C LEU A 344 7.72 10.49 -1.71
N SER A 345 8.22 11.30 -0.79
CA SER A 345 8.01 11.11 0.65
C SER A 345 6.64 11.65 1.08
N ASP A 346 6.15 11.29 2.27
CA ASP A 346 4.87 11.80 2.79
C ASP A 346 4.81 13.33 2.84
N ASN A 347 5.87 13.99 3.30
CA ASN A 347 5.91 15.44 3.34
C ASN A 347 5.85 16.04 1.91
N MET A 348 6.45 15.38 0.91
CA MET A 348 6.33 15.82 -0.48
C MET A 348 4.94 15.54 -1.06
N CYS A 349 4.31 14.42 -0.74
CA CYS A 349 2.91 14.14 -1.09
C CYS A 349 1.98 15.24 -0.52
N LEU A 350 2.19 15.66 0.74
CA LEU A 350 1.48 16.79 1.34
C LEU A 350 1.76 18.12 0.62
N LYS A 351 3.02 18.39 0.28
CA LYS A 351 3.41 19.64 -0.42
C LYS A 351 2.81 19.74 -1.83
N VAL A 352 2.68 18.63 -2.57
CA VAL A 352 2.15 18.65 -3.95
C VAL A 352 0.62 18.53 -4.03
N LYS A 353 -0.07 18.09 -2.97
CA LYS A 353 -1.54 17.96 -2.90
C LYS A 353 -2.30 19.17 -3.47
N PRO A 354 -1.97 20.45 -3.17
CA PRO A 354 -2.68 21.59 -3.75
C PRO A 354 -2.52 21.71 -5.28
N VAL A 355 -1.36 21.31 -5.83
CA VAL A 355 -1.11 21.31 -7.28
C VAL A 355 -1.87 20.17 -7.96
N VAL A 356 -1.83 18.97 -7.38
CA VAL A 356 -2.53 17.78 -7.89
C VAL A 356 -4.04 17.99 -7.87
N SER A 357 -4.61 18.36 -6.72
CA SER A 357 -6.04 18.63 -6.55
C SER A 357 -6.55 19.70 -7.51
N LYS A 358 -5.83 20.84 -7.62
CA LYS A 358 -6.17 21.91 -8.56
C LYS A 358 -6.15 21.42 -10.01
N TYR A 359 -5.07 20.77 -10.43
CA TYR A 359 -4.91 20.32 -11.81
C TYR A 359 -5.98 19.31 -12.22
N LEU A 360 -6.27 18.33 -11.37
CA LEU A 360 -7.31 17.32 -11.63
C LEU A 360 -8.69 17.99 -11.76
N THR A 361 -9.00 18.96 -10.88
CA THR A 361 -10.24 19.74 -10.95
C THR A 361 -10.34 20.56 -12.24
N GLU A 362 -9.28 21.27 -12.63
CA GLU A 362 -9.22 22.07 -13.87
C GLU A 362 -9.36 21.21 -15.13
N LYS A 363 -8.92 19.94 -15.09
CA LYS A 363 -9.06 18.95 -16.17
C LYS A 363 -10.30 18.06 -16.05
N GLN A 364 -11.22 18.39 -15.13
CA GLN A 364 -12.48 17.65 -14.87
C GLN A 364 -12.28 16.16 -14.54
N LEU A 365 -11.12 15.81 -13.97
CA LEU A 365 -10.80 14.46 -13.50
C LEU A 365 -11.26 14.28 -12.05
N PRO A 366 -11.73 13.07 -11.64
CA PRO A 366 -12.11 12.82 -10.26
C PRO A 366 -10.95 13.04 -9.30
N TYR A 367 -11.25 13.75 -8.21
CA TYR A 367 -10.35 13.93 -7.09
C TYR A 367 -11.14 13.59 -5.83
N GLN A 368 -11.01 12.34 -5.40
CA GLN A 368 -11.95 11.72 -4.47
C GLN A 368 -11.46 11.90 -3.02
N GLU A 369 -12.35 12.33 -2.12
CA GLU A 369 -12.11 12.39 -0.67
C GLU A 369 -13.38 11.91 0.10
N ASP A 370 -13.24 11.20 1.22
CA ASP A 370 -14.37 10.70 2.03
C ASP A 370 -13.96 10.42 3.49
N GLY A 371 -14.91 10.47 4.44
CA GLY A 371 -14.65 10.46 5.88
C GLY A 371 -14.65 9.07 6.53
N TYR A 372 -13.71 8.85 7.48
CA TYR A 372 -13.53 7.58 8.21
C TYR A 372 -14.83 6.89 8.66
N LEU A 373 -15.79 7.62 9.24
CA LEU A 373 -17.06 7.04 9.70
C LEU A 373 -18.01 6.65 8.57
N SER A 374 -18.09 7.45 7.50
CA SER A 374 -18.82 7.11 6.26
C SER A 374 -18.30 5.77 5.72
N ARG A 375 -16.98 5.65 5.63
CA ARG A 375 -16.32 4.46 5.09
C ARG A 375 -16.43 3.23 5.98
N LEU A 376 -16.27 3.37 7.31
CA LEU A 376 -16.48 2.28 8.26
C LEU A 376 -17.92 1.77 8.22
N HIS A 377 -18.89 2.68 8.32
CA HIS A 377 -20.32 2.37 8.27
C HIS A 377 -20.64 1.59 6.99
N PHE A 378 -20.16 2.08 5.87
CA PHE A 378 -20.47 1.52 4.57
C PHE A 378 -19.77 0.17 4.31
N PHE A 379 -18.49 -0.02 4.68
CA PHE A 379 -17.84 -1.35 4.63
C PHE A 379 -18.51 -2.34 5.59
N PHE A 380 -18.90 -1.91 6.80
CA PHE A 380 -19.57 -2.78 7.78
C PHE A 380 -20.94 -3.29 7.29
N HIS A 381 -21.71 -2.42 6.62
CA HIS A 381 -22.99 -2.80 6.03
C HIS A 381 -22.84 -3.61 4.74
N LYS A 382 -21.86 -3.28 3.89
CA LYS A 382 -21.61 -3.99 2.64
C LYS A 382 -20.75 -5.24 2.76
N TYR A 383 -20.12 -5.52 3.90
CA TYR A 383 -19.18 -6.63 4.13
C TYR A 383 -19.43 -7.91 3.32
N GLN A 384 -20.68 -8.40 3.34
CA GLN A 384 -21.10 -9.60 2.64
C GLN A 384 -20.85 -9.51 1.11
N ASP A 385 -21.31 -8.44 0.46
CA ASP A 385 -21.17 -8.18 -0.98
C ASP A 385 -19.70 -8.15 -1.47
N LEU A 386 -18.72 -8.05 -0.56
CA LEU A 386 -17.33 -7.67 -0.84
C LEU A 386 -16.33 -8.75 -0.43
N MET A 387 -16.48 -9.21 0.81
CA MET A 387 -15.57 -10.13 1.48
C MET A 387 -16.06 -11.56 1.36
N VAL A 388 -17.35 -11.77 1.08
CA VAL A 388 -18.00 -13.08 1.02
C VAL A 388 -18.53 -13.40 -0.38
N PHE A 389 -19.20 -12.45 -1.04
CA PHE A 389 -19.91 -12.69 -2.30
C PHE A 389 -19.24 -12.15 -3.57
N ALA A 390 -18.24 -11.26 -3.47
CA ALA A 390 -17.54 -10.76 -4.66
C ALA A 390 -16.72 -11.89 -5.35
N PRO A 391 -16.62 -11.89 -6.69
CA PRO A 391 -16.24 -13.07 -7.47
C PRO A 391 -14.76 -13.50 -7.36
N PRO A 392 -14.44 -14.73 -7.78
CA PRO A 392 -13.10 -15.15 -8.16
C PRO A 392 -12.62 -14.42 -9.42
N ILE A 393 -11.31 -14.18 -9.51
CA ILE A 393 -10.64 -13.45 -10.61
C ILE A 393 -10.88 -14.09 -11.99
N THR A 394 -10.94 -15.42 -12.05
CA THR A 394 -10.81 -16.20 -13.29
C THR A 394 -11.96 -16.02 -14.29
N GLU A 395 -13.17 -15.68 -13.84
CA GLU A 395 -14.33 -15.51 -14.73
C GLU A 395 -14.36 -14.12 -15.39
N LEU A 396 -13.69 -13.13 -14.79
CA LEU A 396 -13.65 -11.74 -15.26
C LEU A 396 -12.66 -11.50 -16.42
N VAL A 397 -11.96 -12.54 -16.88
CA VAL A 397 -11.04 -12.51 -18.03
C VAL A 397 -11.78 -12.84 -19.35
N GLY A 398 -13.03 -13.30 -19.29
CA GLY A 398 -13.78 -13.80 -20.46
C GLY A 398 -15.10 -13.10 -20.79
N VAL A 399 -15.47 -11.99 -20.11
CA VAL A 399 -16.79 -11.34 -20.28
C VAL A 399 -16.68 -9.81 -20.43
N GLN A 400 -16.04 -9.36 -21.52
CA GLN A 400 -16.34 -8.10 -22.22
C GLN A 400 -15.64 -8.04 -23.58
#